data_AF-A0AA51A3L5-F1
#
_entry.id   AF-A0AA51A3L5-F1
#
_cell.length_a   1.000
_cell.length_b   1.000
_cell.length_c   1.000
_cell.angle_alpha   90.00
_cell.angle_beta   90.00
_cell.angle_gamma   90.00
#
_symmetry.space_group_name_H-M   'P 1'
#
loop_
_entity.id
_entity.type
_entity.pdbx_description
1 polymer ?
#
loop_
_entity_poly.entity_id
_entity_poly.type
_entity_poly.pdbx_seq_one_letter_code
_entity_poly.pdbx_strand_id
1 'polypeptide(L)'
;MDFFTSIPTHIDYVGQAKAEKLYRAIITLFSIVGFIWGYIVQQFSQSVYILGAGFILAAILTLPPWPMYRRNPLNWQNPRNPEE
;
A
#
# COMPACT_ATOMS: atom_id res chain seq x y z
N MET A 1 -4.23 -21.55 12.15
CA MET A 1 -5.27 -20.60 11.72
C MET A 1 -5.31 -19.36 12.62
N ASP A 2 -4.61 -19.36 13.76
CA ASP A 2 -4.61 -18.26 14.75
C ASP A 2 -3.73 -17.05 14.38
N PHE A 3 -2.77 -17.24 13.46
CA PHE A 3 -1.93 -16.13 12.98
C PHE A 3 -2.74 -15.09 12.20
N PHE A 4 -3.67 -15.51 11.35
CA PHE A 4 -4.48 -14.58 10.55
C PHE A 4 -5.54 -13.84 11.38
N THR A 5 -6.05 -14.44 12.45
CA THR A 5 -7.02 -13.81 13.37
C THR A 5 -6.38 -12.87 14.38
N SER A 6 -5.07 -12.99 14.65
CA SER A 6 -4.33 -12.07 15.53
C SER A 6 -3.80 -10.81 14.82
N ILE A 7 -3.91 -10.73 13.49
CA ILE A 7 -3.51 -9.55 12.73
C ILE A 7 -4.56 -8.44 12.92
N PRO A 8 -4.18 -7.29 13.51
CA PRO A 8 -5.10 -6.17 13.70
C PRO A 8 -5.47 -5.59 12.34
N THR A 9 -6.76 -5.42 12.08
CA THR A 9 -7.30 -5.04 10.75
C THR A 9 -7.29 -3.54 10.47
N HIS A 10 -7.02 -2.70 11.47
CA HIS A 10 -7.08 -1.25 11.34
C HIS A 10 -5.73 -0.67 10.92
N ILE A 11 -5.74 0.32 10.02
CA ILE A 11 -4.56 1.12 9.65
C ILE A 11 -4.80 2.54 10.19
N ASP A 12 -3.76 3.18 10.72
CA ASP A 12 -3.88 4.57 11.17
C ASP A 12 -3.86 5.54 9.98
N TYR A 13 -4.47 6.73 10.12
CA TYR A 13 -4.59 7.69 9.01
C TYR A 13 -3.23 8.08 8.41
N VAL A 14 -2.20 8.25 9.26
CA VAL A 14 -0.83 8.59 8.83
C VAL A 14 -0.19 7.41 8.06
N GLY A 15 -0.48 6.19 8.49
CA GLY A 15 -0.07 4.92 7.91
C GLY A 15 -0.70 4.71 6.55
N GLN A 16 -1.98 5.05 6.39
CA GLN A 16 -2.67 5.03 5.11
C GLN A 16 -2.02 5.99 4.10
N ALA A 17 -1.73 7.23 4.52
CA ALA A 17 -1.03 8.20 3.65
C ALA A 17 0.37 7.72 3.25
N LYS A 18 1.11 7.08 4.18
CA LYS A 18 2.42 6.47 3.89
C LYS A 18 2.30 5.29 2.92
N ALA A 19 1.33 4.42 3.13
CA ALA A 19 1.05 3.28 2.27
C ALA A 19 0.74 3.74 0.83
N GLU A 20 -0.09 4.78 0.68
CA GLU A 20 -0.40 5.35 -0.63
C GLU A 20 0.84 5.94 -1.31
N LYS A 21 1.65 6.71 -0.58
CA LYS A 21 2.90 7.27 -1.13
C LYS A 21 3.85 6.16 -1.59
N LEU A 22 3.97 5.09 -0.82
CA LEU A 22 4.81 3.94 -1.17
C LEU A 22 4.27 3.19 -2.39
N TYR A 23 2.96 2.94 -2.45
CA TYR A 23 2.30 2.33 -3.59
C TYR A 23 2.59 3.11 -4.88
N ARG A 24 2.37 4.43 -4.86
CA ARG A 24 2.62 5.30 -6.01
C ARG A 24 4.08 5.27 -6.42
N ALA A 25 5.01 5.32 -5.47
CA ALA A 25 6.45 5.24 -5.76
C ALA A 25 6.83 3.92 -6.46
N ILE A 26 6.35 2.78 -5.96
CA ILE A 26 6.64 1.45 -6.53
C ILE A 26 6.04 1.34 -7.93
N ILE A 27 4.76 1.65 -8.10
CA ILE A 27 4.08 1.53 -9.40
C ILE A 27 4.74 2.44 -10.44
N THR A 28 5.07 3.69 -10.08
CA THR A 28 5.75 4.60 -11.00
C THR A 28 7.14 4.07 -11.40
N LEU A 29 7.93 3.55 -10.46
CA LEU A 29 9.24 2.97 -10.76
C LEU A 29 9.12 1.78 -11.73
N PHE A 30 8.25 0.82 -11.42
CA PHE A 30 8.04 -0.36 -12.28
C PHE A 30 7.43 0.00 -13.63
N SER A 31 6.57 1.00 -13.70
CA SER A 31 6.03 1.52 -14.96
C SER A 31 7.14 2.06 -15.86
N ILE A 32 8.05 2.87 -15.33
CA ILE A 32 9.17 3.44 -16.09
C ILE A 32 10.10 2.33 -16.58
N VAL A 33 10.53 1.44 -15.69
CA VAL A 33 11.43 0.33 -16.03
C VAL A 33 10.78 -0.61 -17.05
N GLY A 34 9.52 -0.99 -16.82
CA GLY A 34 8.75 -1.84 -17.72
C GLY A 34 8.59 -1.23 -19.10
N PHE A 35 8.30 0.07 -19.17
CA PHE A 35 8.18 0.78 -20.43
C PHE A 35 9.49 0.81 -21.23
N ILE A 36 10.62 1.16 -20.59
CA ILE A 36 11.94 1.16 -21.23
C ILE A 36 12.31 -0.25 -21.72
N TRP A 37 12.12 -1.26 -20.88
CA TRP A 37 12.44 -2.64 -21.24
C TRP A 37 11.58 -3.18 -22.38
N GLY A 38 10.26 -2.99 -22.31
CA GLY A 38 9.36 -3.42 -23.37
C GLY A 38 9.60 -2.69 -24.69
N TYR A 39 10.07 -1.43 -24.65
CA TYR A 39 10.52 -0.72 -25.84
C TYR A 39 11.77 -1.37 -26.46
N ILE A 40 12.79 -1.73 -25.67
CA ILE A 40 14.00 -2.39 -26.18
C ILE A 40 13.65 -3.74 -26.83
N VAL A 41 12.80 -4.54 -26.18
CA VAL A 41 12.40 -5.88 -26.66
C VAL A 41 11.33 -5.81 -27.76
N GLN A 42 10.76 -4.63 -28.03
CA GLN A 42 9.66 -4.40 -28.97
C GLN A 42 8.41 -5.27 -28.68
N GLN A 43 8.17 -5.58 -27.39
CA GLN A 43 7.03 -6.38 -26.94
C GLN A 43 6.32 -5.68 -25.77
N PHE A 44 5.09 -5.24 -26.01
CA PHE A 44 4.29 -4.56 -24.98
C PHE A 44 3.90 -5.48 -23.80
N SER A 45 3.80 -6.79 -24.04
CA SER A 45 3.51 -7.77 -22.99
C SER A 45 4.56 -7.76 -21.87
N GLN A 46 5.83 -7.52 -22.20
CA GLN A 46 6.91 -7.45 -21.21
C GLN A 46 6.72 -6.27 -20.24
N SER A 47 6.30 -5.12 -20.75
CA SER A 47 5.97 -3.95 -19.91
C SER A 47 4.83 -4.27 -18.94
N VAL A 48 3.81 -4.99 -19.41
CA VAL A 48 2.66 -5.41 -18.60
C VAL A 48 3.08 -6.42 -17.52
N TYR A 49 3.96 -7.38 -17.84
CA TYR A 49 4.46 -8.33 -16.85
C TYR A 49 5.28 -7.65 -15.75
N ILE A 50 6.15 -6.70 -16.13
CA ILE A 50 6.93 -5.93 -15.17
C ILE A 50 6.01 -5.07 -14.30
N LEU A 51 5.04 -4.39 -14.89
CA LEU A 51 4.05 -3.62 -14.14
C LEU A 51 3.23 -4.50 -13.19
N GLY A 52 2.80 -5.67 -13.65
CA GLY A 52 2.09 -6.66 -12.83
C GLY A 52 2.91 -7.16 -11.65
N ALA A 53 4.20 -7.43 -11.86
CA ALA A 53 5.12 -7.78 -10.77
C ALA A 53 5.25 -6.63 -9.75
N GLY A 54 5.37 -5.38 -10.23
CA GLY A 54 5.37 -4.19 -9.38
C GLY A 54 4.08 -4.02 -8.59
N PHE A 55 2.93 -4.32 -9.20
CA PHE A 55 1.63 -4.28 -8.54
C PHE A 55 1.50 -5.32 -7.43
N ILE A 56 1.91 -6.57 -7.67
CA ILE A 56 1.90 -7.62 -6.64
C ILE A 56 2.80 -7.22 -5.47
N LEU A 57 4.00 -6.72 -5.76
CA LEU A 57 4.93 -6.26 -4.73
C LEU A 57 4.36 -5.08 -3.93
N ALA A 58 3.79 -4.09 -4.61
CA ALA A 58 3.14 -2.96 -3.95
C ALA A 58 1.98 -3.44 -3.07
N ALA A 59 1.13 -4.34 -3.58
CA ALA A 59 0.01 -4.92 -2.83
C ALA A 59 0.46 -5.63 -1.55
N ILE A 60 1.52 -6.45 -1.62
CA ILE A 60 2.09 -7.12 -0.43
C ILE A 60 2.61 -6.09 0.59
N LEU A 61 3.21 -4.99 0.14
CA LEU A 61 3.79 -3.99 1.04
C LEU A 61 2.79 -2.98 1.60
N THR A 62 1.67 -2.73 0.92
CA THR A 62 0.74 -1.65 1.30
C THR A 62 -0.63 -2.12 1.76
N LEU A 63 -1.08 -3.33 1.38
CA LEU A 63 -2.41 -3.84 1.78
C LEU A 63 -2.44 -4.45 3.18
N PRO A 64 -1.48 -5.29 3.60
CA PRO A 64 -1.49 -5.83 4.95
C PRO A 64 -1.27 -4.70 5.97
N PRO A 65 -1.96 -4.74 7.13
CA PRO A 65 -1.85 -3.75 8.19
C PRO A 65 -0.57 -3.94 9.01
N TRP A 66 0.58 -3.76 8.36
CA TRP A 66 1.89 -3.91 8.96
C TRP A 66 2.03 -3.02 10.21
N PRO A 67 2.78 -3.44 11.25
CA PRO A 67 3.00 -2.64 12.45
C PRO A 67 3.58 -1.24 12.17
N MET A 68 4.23 -1.04 11.03
CA MET A 68 4.73 0.27 10.58
C MET A 68 3.62 1.30 10.34
N TYR A 69 2.43 0.86 9.91
CA TYR A 69 1.29 1.72 9.56
C TYR A 69 0.32 1.95 10.73
N ARG A 70 0.71 1.57 11.96
CA ARG A 70 -0.13 1.63 13.17
C ARG A 70 0.59 2.30 14.34
N ARG A 71 1.48 3.22 14.04
CA ARG A 71 2.36 3.89 15.03
C ARG A 71 1.76 5.17 15.61
N ASN A 72 0.65 5.68 15.07
CA ASN A 72 0.02 6.93 15.49
C ASN A 72 -1.41 6.65 15.98
N PRO A 73 -1.59 6.23 17.25
CA PRO A 73 -2.92 6.06 17.81
C PRO A 73 -3.65 7.40 17.88
N LEU A 74 -4.92 7.42 17.49
CA LEU A 74 -5.78 8.60 17.57
C LEU A 74 -6.27 8.77 19.02
N ASN A 75 -6.06 9.97 19.57
CA ASN A 75 -6.70 10.37 20.82
C ASN A 75 -8.11 10.87 20.52
N TRP A 76 -9.10 10.00 20.65
CA TRP A 76 -10.51 10.37 20.50
C TRP A 76 -10.91 11.34 21.60
N GLN A 77 -11.65 12.39 21.23
CA GLN A 77 -12.27 13.26 22.22
C GLN A 77 -13.42 12.53 22.93
N ASN A 78 -13.67 12.92 24.18
CA ASN A 78 -14.80 12.37 24.92
C ASN A 78 -16.12 12.68 24.20
N PRO A 79 -17.10 11.76 24.23
CA PRO A 79 -18.40 12.00 23.64
C PRO A 79 -19.04 13.26 24.25
N ARG A 80 -19.65 14.10 23.41
CA ARG A 80 -20.35 15.29 23.88
C ARG A 80 -21.60 14.86 24.63
N ASN A 81 -21.82 15.41 25.83
CA ASN A 81 -23.06 15.17 26.56
C ASN A 81 -24.24 15.75 25.78
N PRO A 82 -25.36 15.02 25.65
CA PRO A 82 -26.51 15.46 24.85
C PRO A 82 -27.37 16.58 25.49
N GLU A 83 -26.97 17.13 26.65
CA GLU A 83 -27.80 18.03 27.48
C GLU A 83 -27.37 19.51 27.49
N GLU A 84 -26.62 19.98 26.47
CA GLU A 84 -26.44 21.42 26.17
C GLU A 84 -26.98 21.78 24.78
#